data_AF-A0A416NTB3-F1
#
_entry.id   AF-A0A416NTB3-F1
#
_cell.length_a   1.000
_cell.length_b   1.000
_cell.length_c   1.000
_cell.angle_alpha   90.00
_cell.angle_beta   90.00
_cell.angle_gamma   90.00
#
_symmetry.space_group_name_H-M   'P 1'
#
loop_
_entity.id
_entity.type
_entity.pdbx_description
1 polymer ?
#
loop_
_entity_poly.entity_id
_entity_poly.type
_entity_poly.pdbx_seq_one_letter_code
_entity_poly.pdbx_strand_id
1 'polypeptide(L)'
;MTDSMKITNYTQEFITDDNKPFDSAHASTLLELKDGGILAAWFGGAWEKNPDVAIWTAIRDKDGWGQPVKAADVRGIAMWNPVLFRKEDGKIILFYKVGKLISEWVTWYMESEDEGHTFSEPQELVPGDIGGRGPVKNKPIRLSDGTVLAPGSLEGELWDGFVDISKDDCRTWERSDLVPLHRLAITDKGVHNVQVIDRPYDRHYIYGKGIIQPTLWEDRDGKVHMLCRSSSSRIIRSDSEDGGRTWCLAYDTGLPNNNSGIDLVKLKNGDLVLVYNPRENLPGYYKGPRTPLSVALSRDNGETFEIICTLEDQRGDYCYPSVICNDDNKIMITYTWKREKIVYVSFTLED
;
A
#
# COMPACT_ATOMS: atom_id res chain seq x y z
N MET A 1 26.72 -21.26 10.51
CA MET A 1 26.06 -21.84 9.33
C MET A 1 24.70 -21.18 9.30
N THR A 2 24.54 -20.16 8.45
CA THR A 2 23.25 -19.53 8.21
C THR A 2 22.52 -20.46 7.26
N ASP A 3 21.56 -21.24 7.77
CA ASP A 3 20.61 -21.90 6.88
C ASP A 3 19.91 -20.77 6.11
N SER A 4 20.12 -20.76 4.79
CA SER A 4 19.48 -19.79 3.91
C SER A 4 18.00 -20.13 3.89
N MET A 5 17.16 -19.22 4.38
CA MET A 5 15.70 -19.36 4.37
C MET A 5 15.22 -19.86 3.01
N LYS A 6 14.39 -20.89 3.01
CA LYS A 6 13.98 -21.56 1.79
C LYS A 6 12.57 -21.12 1.41
N ILE A 7 12.45 -20.59 0.19
CA ILE A 7 11.15 -20.31 -0.43
C ILE A 7 10.61 -21.61 -1.03
N THR A 8 9.42 -22.01 -0.60
CA THR A 8 8.70 -23.19 -1.13
C THR A 8 7.30 -22.81 -1.62
N ASN A 9 6.66 -23.72 -2.36
CA ASN A 9 5.30 -23.54 -2.89
C ASN A 9 5.10 -22.26 -3.72
N TYR A 10 6.14 -21.83 -4.44
CA TYR A 10 6.11 -20.62 -5.24
C TYR A 10 5.14 -20.74 -6.42
N THR A 11 4.22 -19.79 -6.53
CA THR A 11 3.28 -19.62 -7.63
C THR A 11 3.34 -18.17 -8.13
N GLN A 12 3.23 -17.96 -9.44
CA GLN A 12 3.14 -16.65 -10.06
C GLN A 12 2.17 -16.70 -11.24
N GLU A 13 1.17 -15.82 -11.24
CA GLU A 13 0.06 -15.82 -12.19
C GLU A 13 -0.28 -14.38 -12.59
N PHE A 14 -0.61 -14.15 -13.85
CA PHE A 14 -1.34 -12.93 -14.21
C PHE A 14 -2.80 -13.09 -13.79
N ILE A 15 -3.38 -12.07 -13.15
CA ILE A 15 -4.80 -12.08 -12.73
C ILE A 15 -5.73 -12.04 -13.94
N THR A 16 -5.30 -11.38 -15.02
CA THR A 16 -6.08 -11.24 -16.26
C THR A 16 -5.31 -11.70 -17.48
N ASP A 17 -6.03 -12.21 -18.48
CA ASP A 17 -5.51 -12.47 -19.80
C ASP A 17 -5.33 -11.18 -20.64
N ASP A 18 -5.04 -11.33 -21.93
CA ASP A 18 -4.88 -10.20 -22.86
C ASP A 18 -6.20 -9.58 -23.33
N ASN A 19 -7.32 -10.28 -23.19
CA ASN A 19 -8.67 -9.81 -23.54
C ASN A 19 -9.32 -8.98 -22.39
N LYS A 20 -8.49 -8.46 -21.48
CA LYS A 20 -8.89 -7.58 -20.38
C LYS A 20 -9.66 -6.34 -20.86
N PRO A 21 -10.65 -5.85 -20.09
CA PRO A 21 -11.51 -4.73 -20.48
C PRO A 21 -10.89 -3.34 -20.24
N PHE A 22 -9.57 -3.26 -20.02
CA PHE A 22 -8.83 -2.04 -19.74
C PHE A 22 -7.43 -2.09 -20.34
N ASP A 23 -6.90 -0.95 -20.76
CA ASP A 23 -5.55 -0.86 -21.31
C ASP A 23 -4.50 -0.84 -20.20
N SER A 24 -4.83 -0.19 -19.08
CA SER A 24 -3.96 -0.03 -17.92
C SER A 24 -4.59 -0.57 -16.64
N ALA A 25 -3.77 -1.21 -15.81
CA ALA A 25 -4.10 -1.65 -14.46
C ALA A 25 -3.02 -1.23 -13.46
N HIS A 26 -3.42 -0.76 -12.28
CA HIS A 26 -2.47 -0.30 -11.27
C HIS A 26 -3.03 -0.36 -9.84
N ALA A 27 -2.12 -0.29 -8.86
CA ALA A 27 -2.38 -0.25 -7.41
C ALA A 27 -3.35 -1.34 -6.92
N SER A 28 -2.92 -2.59 -7.05
CA SER A 28 -3.68 -3.74 -6.58
C SER A 28 -3.70 -3.88 -5.06
N THR A 29 -4.73 -4.53 -4.55
CA THR A 29 -4.88 -5.05 -3.18
C THR A 29 -5.40 -6.49 -3.26
N LEU A 30 -5.19 -7.28 -2.21
CA LEU A 30 -5.68 -8.65 -2.11
C LEU A 30 -6.18 -8.99 -0.70
N LEU A 31 -7.08 -9.96 -0.63
CA LEU A 31 -7.66 -10.49 0.60
C LEU A 31 -7.96 -11.98 0.43
N GLU A 32 -7.68 -12.78 1.46
CA GLU A 32 -8.01 -14.21 1.48
C GLU A 32 -9.48 -14.44 1.84
N LEU A 33 -10.15 -15.28 1.06
CA LEU A 33 -11.52 -15.69 1.24
C LEU A 33 -11.63 -16.86 2.22
N LYS A 34 -12.82 -17.06 2.81
CA LYS A 34 -13.03 -18.12 3.81
C LYS A 34 -12.76 -19.54 3.30
N ASP A 35 -12.87 -19.77 2.01
CA ASP A 35 -12.60 -21.05 1.36
C ASP A 35 -11.13 -21.22 0.91
N GLY A 36 -10.26 -20.26 1.23
CA GLY A 36 -8.87 -20.21 0.79
C GLY A 36 -8.68 -19.62 -0.61
N GLY A 37 -9.76 -19.18 -1.26
CA GLY A 37 -9.70 -18.37 -2.48
C GLY A 37 -9.11 -16.98 -2.21
N ILE A 38 -8.86 -16.22 -3.28
CA ILE A 38 -8.29 -14.87 -3.18
C ILE A 38 -9.19 -13.88 -3.90
N LEU A 39 -9.59 -12.83 -3.22
CA LEU A 39 -10.17 -11.64 -3.84
C LEU A 39 -9.06 -10.63 -4.09
N ALA A 40 -8.92 -10.17 -5.33
CA ALA A 40 -8.06 -9.05 -5.68
C ALA A 40 -8.89 -7.89 -6.20
N ALA A 41 -8.41 -6.66 -5.96
CA ALA A 41 -8.96 -5.44 -6.55
C ALA A 41 -7.85 -4.53 -7.07
N TRP A 42 -8.11 -3.77 -8.13
CA TRP A 42 -7.20 -2.78 -8.71
C TRP A 42 -8.01 -1.70 -9.42
N PHE A 43 -7.39 -0.56 -9.72
CA PHE A 43 -8.01 0.40 -10.64
C PHE A 43 -7.52 0.17 -12.06
N GLY A 44 -8.41 0.32 -13.04
CA GLY A 44 -8.09 0.10 -14.45
C GLY A 44 -9.00 0.83 -15.41
N GLY A 45 -8.44 1.24 -16.54
CA GLY A 45 -9.07 2.02 -17.61
C GLY A 45 -8.04 2.33 -18.70
N ALA A 46 -8.26 3.37 -19.50
CA ALA A 46 -7.31 3.79 -20.54
C ALA A 46 -5.94 4.18 -19.95
N TRP A 47 -5.93 5.00 -18.90
CA TRP A 47 -4.72 5.38 -18.16
C TRP A 47 -5.08 6.07 -16.84
N GLU A 48 -4.15 6.06 -15.88
CA GLU A 48 -4.24 6.82 -14.63
C GLU A 48 -4.75 8.27 -14.85
N LYS A 49 -5.75 8.71 -14.06
CA LYS A 49 -6.52 9.98 -14.18
C LYS A 49 -7.63 10.02 -15.21
N ASN A 50 -7.72 9.06 -16.14
CA ASN A 50 -8.74 9.16 -17.17
C ASN A 50 -10.17 8.95 -16.59
N PRO A 51 -11.18 9.57 -17.22
CA PRO A 51 -12.56 9.53 -16.71
C PRO A 51 -13.24 8.15 -16.77
N ASP A 52 -12.61 7.18 -17.42
CA ASP A 52 -13.06 5.78 -17.57
C ASP A 52 -12.38 4.83 -16.59
N VAL A 53 -11.48 5.32 -15.73
CA VAL A 53 -10.82 4.49 -14.71
C VAL A 53 -11.83 4.06 -13.66
N ALA A 54 -12.04 2.75 -13.56
CA ALA A 54 -12.96 2.08 -12.65
C ALA A 54 -12.19 1.20 -11.65
N ILE A 55 -12.88 0.75 -10.61
CA ILE A 55 -12.38 -0.32 -9.73
C ILE A 55 -12.83 -1.67 -10.29
N TRP A 56 -11.86 -2.56 -10.47
CA TRP A 56 -12.06 -3.92 -10.94
C TRP A 56 -11.71 -4.91 -9.84
N THR A 57 -12.44 -6.01 -9.78
CA THR A 57 -12.17 -7.14 -8.88
C THR A 57 -12.07 -8.44 -9.68
N ALA A 58 -11.36 -9.41 -9.13
CA ALA A 58 -11.41 -10.81 -9.59
C ALA A 58 -11.25 -11.74 -8.40
N ILE A 59 -11.84 -12.92 -8.50
CA ILE A 59 -11.74 -13.98 -7.50
C ILE A 59 -10.92 -15.12 -8.09
N ARG A 60 -9.94 -15.60 -7.33
CA ARG A 60 -9.19 -16.82 -7.59
C ARG A 60 -9.77 -17.94 -6.75
N ASP A 61 -10.21 -19.01 -7.39
CA ASP A 61 -10.64 -20.23 -6.72
C ASP A 61 -9.62 -21.37 -6.95
N LYS A 62 -10.07 -22.62 -6.77
CA LYS A 62 -9.25 -23.83 -7.01
C LYS A 62 -8.89 -24.05 -8.49
N ASP A 63 -9.70 -23.52 -9.40
CA ASP A 63 -9.58 -23.70 -10.85
C ASP A 63 -8.85 -22.53 -11.53
N GLY A 64 -8.65 -21.41 -10.82
CA GLY A 64 -7.81 -20.30 -11.24
C GLY A 64 -8.49 -18.93 -11.04
N TRP A 65 -8.02 -17.91 -11.75
CA TRP A 65 -8.64 -16.59 -11.73
C TRP A 65 -9.90 -16.54 -12.60
N GLY A 66 -10.99 -16.06 -12.03
CA GLY A 66 -12.20 -15.70 -12.76
C GLY A 66 -12.02 -14.42 -13.59
N GLN A 67 -13.01 -14.14 -14.44
CA GLN A 67 -13.02 -12.92 -15.26
C GLN A 67 -13.15 -11.67 -14.38
N PRO A 68 -12.48 -10.56 -14.73
CA PRO A 68 -12.56 -9.33 -13.96
C PRO A 68 -13.96 -8.73 -14.01
N VAL A 69 -14.47 -8.32 -12.85
CA VAL A 69 -15.77 -7.66 -12.67
C VAL A 69 -15.54 -6.20 -12.34
N LYS A 70 -16.30 -5.30 -12.95
CA LYS A 70 -16.25 -3.87 -12.62
C LYS A 70 -17.06 -3.64 -11.34
N ALA A 71 -16.37 -3.44 -10.21
CA ALA A 71 -17.00 -3.27 -8.90
C ALA A 71 -17.48 -1.84 -8.65
N ALA A 72 -16.75 -0.82 -9.14
CA ALA A 72 -17.11 0.58 -8.94
C ALA A 72 -16.80 1.42 -10.19
N ASP A 73 -17.74 2.27 -10.59
CA ASP A 73 -17.62 3.18 -11.74
C ASP A 73 -18.48 4.41 -11.49
N VAL A 74 -17.89 5.61 -11.56
CA VAL A 74 -18.66 6.85 -11.56
C VAL A 74 -18.39 7.54 -12.87
N ARG A 75 -19.44 7.68 -13.68
CA ARG A 75 -19.34 8.20 -15.05
C ARG A 75 -18.56 9.51 -15.10
N GLY A 76 -17.42 9.49 -15.78
CA GLY A 76 -16.61 10.68 -16.03
C GLY A 76 -15.71 11.10 -14.87
N ILE A 77 -15.60 10.28 -13.82
CA ILE A 77 -14.77 10.54 -12.64
C ILE A 77 -13.82 9.35 -12.46
N ALA A 78 -12.53 9.62 -12.33
CA ALA A 78 -11.53 8.58 -12.13
C ALA A 78 -11.63 7.96 -10.73
N MET A 79 -11.53 6.63 -10.66
CA MET A 79 -11.43 5.84 -9.43
C MET A 79 -9.98 5.44 -9.14
N TRP A 80 -9.63 5.23 -7.88
CA TRP A 80 -8.23 5.03 -7.46
C TRP A 80 -8.06 4.13 -6.25
N ASN A 81 -6.82 3.64 -6.08
CA ASN A 81 -6.28 3.02 -4.86
C ASN A 81 -7.30 2.17 -4.07
N PRO A 82 -7.85 1.11 -4.69
CA PRO A 82 -8.73 0.21 -3.96
C PRO A 82 -7.96 -0.48 -2.83
N VAL A 83 -8.64 -0.69 -1.70
CA VAL A 83 -8.10 -1.38 -0.53
C VAL A 83 -9.17 -2.30 0.04
N LEU A 84 -8.83 -3.58 0.18
CA LEU A 84 -9.70 -4.59 0.78
C LEU A 84 -9.35 -4.79 2.25
N PHE A 85 -10.36 -4.99 3.09
CA PHE A 85 -10.20 -5.34 4.50
C PHE A 85 -11.36 -6.21 4.99
N ARG A 86 -11.09 -7.15 5.90
CA ARG A 86 -12.12 -7.99 6.52
C ARG A 86 -12.49 -7.43 7.89
N LYS A 87 -13.78 -7.15 8.06
CA LYS A 87 -14.39 -6.72 9.32
C LYS A 87 -14.57 -7.90 10.28
N GLU A 88 -14.79 -7.60 11.56
CA GLU A 88 -14.97 -8.62 12.60
C GLU A 88 -16.28 -9.40 12.41
N ASP A 89 -17.30 -8.75 11.85
CA ASP A 89 -18.56 -9.40 11.44
C ASP A 89 -18.42 -10.30 10.19
N GLY A 90 -17.21 -10.38 9.62
CA GLY A 90 -16.88 -11.22 8.48
C GLY A 90 -17.17 -10.59 7.12
N LYS A 91 -17.77 -9.39 7.07
CA LYS A 91 -17.96 -8.64 5.82
C LYS A 91 -16.62 -8.18 5.26
N ILE A 92 -16.55 -8.05 3.94
CA ILE A 92 -15.41 -7.45 3.25
C ILE A 92 -15.76 -6.00 2.92
N ILE A 93 -14.95 -5.07 3.36
CA ILE A 93 -15.05 -3.66 2.96
C ILE A 93 -14.03 -3.38 1.84
N LEU A 94 -14.50 -2.73 0.78
CA LEU A 94 -13.69 -2.23 -0.33
C LEU A 94 -13.69 -0.70 -0.28
N PHE A 95 -12.56 -0.13 0.16
CA PHE A 95 -12.31 1.31 0.08
C PHE A 95 -11.75 1.66 -1.30
N TYR A 96 -12.02 2.86 -1.79
CA TYR A 96 -11.41 3.41 -3.00
C TYR A 96 -11.52 4.93 -3.00
N LYS A 97 -10.73 5.62 -3.84
CA LYS A 97 -10.82 7.08 -3.99
C LYS A 97 -11.59 7.45 -5.24
N VAL A 98 -12.33 8.55 -5.13
CA VAL A 98 -13.16 9.13 -6.19
C VAL A 98 -12.71 10.57 -6.40
N GLY A 99 -12.28 10.91 -7.62
CA GLY A 99 -11.94 12.30 -7.93
C GLY A 99 -10.97 12.44 -9.11
N LYS A 100 -10.95 13.64 -9.69
CA LYS A 100 -10.06 13.95 -10.82
C LYS A 100 -8.65 14.33 -10.38
N LEU A 101 -8.53 15.05 -9.27
CA LEU A 101 -7.27 15.51 -8.71
C LEU A 101 -6.96 14.71 -7.45
N ILE A 102 -5.72 14.21 -7.36
CA ILE A 102 -5.25 13.41 -6.22
C ILE A 102 -5.35 14.22 -4.91
N SER A 103 -5.11 15.54 -4.96
CA SER A 103 -5.21 16.42 -3.79
C SER A 103 -6.63 16.66 -3.31
N GLU A 104 -7.64 16.34 -4.13
CA GLU A 104 -9.05 16.67 -3.89
C GLU A 104 -9.95 15.43 -3.86
N TRP A 105 -9.37 14.23 -3.99
CA TRP A 105 -10.15 13.01 -3.99
C TRP A 105 -10.86 12.80 -2.64
N VAL A 106 -11.98 12.09 -2.70
CA VAL A 106 -12.72 11.66 -1.52
C VAL A 106 -12.64 10.14 -1.41
N THR A 107 -12.74 9.61 -0.19
CA THR A 107 -12.74 8.16 0.01
C THR A 107 -14.15 7.65 0.07
N TRP A 108 -14.47 6.70 -0.80
CA TRP A 108 -15.71 5.94 -0.75
C TRP A 108 -15.43 4.50 -0.32
N TYR A 109 -16.47 3.81 0.12
CA TYR A 109 -16.43 2.40 0.41
C TYR A 109 -17.72 1.68 -0.01
N MET A 110 -17.61 0.38 -0.18
CA MET A 110 -18.73 -0.56 -0.30
C MET A 110 -18.44 -1.79 0.56
N GLU A 111 -19.48 -2.53 0.93
CA GLU A 111 -19.36 -3.77 1.69
C GLU A 111 -19.87 -4.97 0.89
N SER A 112 -19.25 -6.12 1.07
CA SER A 112 -19.70 -7.42 0.57
C SER A 112 -19.99 -8.36 1.74
N GLU A 113 -21.14 -9.04 1.67
CA GLU A 113 -21.56 -10.09 2.59
C GLU A 113 -21.36 -11.50 2.01
N ASP A 114 -20.92 -11.59 0.76
CA ASP A 114 -20.83 -12.81 -0.04
C ASP A 114 -19.40 -13.00 -0.60
N GLU A 115 -18.39 -12.78 0.23
CA GLU A 115 -16.97 -13.04 -0.11
C GLU A 115 -16.48 -12.32 -1.39
N GLY A 116 -17.02 -11.13 -1.67
CA GLY A 116 -16.59 -10.25 -2.76
C GLY A 116 -17.31 -10.48 -4.08
N HIS A 117 -18.33 -11.35 -4.13
CA HIS A 117 -19.13 -11.58 -5.33
C HIS A 117 -20.01 -10.37 -5.68
N THR A 118 -20.61 -9.73 -4.68
CA THR A 118 -21.37 -8.49 -4.84
C THR A 118 -20.97 -7.46 -3.79
N PHE A 119 -21.18 -6.18 -4.10
CA PHE A 119 -20.90 -5.06 -3.21
C PHE A 119 -22.15 -4.18 -3.06
N SER A 120 -22.33 -3.61 -1.88
CA SER A 120 -23.40 -2.67 -1.55
C SER A 120 -23.32 -1.38 -2.39
N GLU A 121 -24.36 -0.56 -2.33
CA GLU A 121 -24.28 0.82 -2.83
C GLU A 121 -23.11 1.59 -2.17
N PRO A 122 -22.43 2.47 -2.93
CA PRO A 122 -21.26 3.18 -2.44
C PRO A 122 -21.61 4.31 -1.48
N GLN A 123 -20.73 4.53 -0.50
CA GLN A 123 -20.88 5.57 0.51
C GLN A 123 -19.58 6.34 0.72
N GLU A 124 -19.66 7.63 1.03
CA GLU A 124 -18.52 8.40 1.53
C GLU A 124 -18.06 7.82 2.88
N LEU A 125 -16.76 7.61 3.03
CA LEU A 125 -16.17 7.11 4.27
C LEU A 125 -16.35 8.10 5.43
N VAL A 126 -16.09 9.38 5.15
CA VAL A 126 -16.30 10.49 6.07
C VAL A 126 -16.99 11.60 5.28
N PRO A 127 -18.27 11.89 5.54
CA PRO A 127 -19.03 12.85 4.76
C PRO A 127 -18.37 14.23 4.67
N GLY A 128 -18.19 14.73 3.45
CA GLY A 128 -17.62 16.06 3.18
C GLY A 128 -16.09 16.18 3.37
N ASP A 129 -15.40 15.06 3.56
CA ASP A 129 -13.93 15.04 3.61
C ASP A 129 -13.29 15.27 2.23
N ILE A 130 -12.05 15.77 2.22
CA ILE A 130 -11.22 15.96 1.02
C ILE A 130 -9.76 15.60 1.35
N GLY A 131 -9.09 14.90 0.44
CA GLY A 131 -7.63 14.71 0.50
C GLY A 131 -7.19 13.31 0.95
N GLY A 132 -8.13 12.39 1.15
CA GLY A 132 -7.84 10.96 1.27
C GLY A 132 -7.80 10.42 2.69
N ARG A 133 -8.92 10.50 3.43
CA ARG A 133 -9.13 9.75 4.68
C ARG A 133 -9.20 8.24 4.47
N GLY A 134 -9.12 7.46 5.53
CA GLY A 134 -9.04 6.00 5.50
C GLY A 134 -7.78 5.51 4.80
N PRO A 135 -7.77 4.28 4.28
CA PRO A 135 -6.58 3.72 3.69
C PRO A 135 -6.27 4.40 2.35
N VAL A 136 -5.08 4.97 2.22
CA VAL A 136 -4.54 5.48 0.95
C VAL A 136 -3.52 4.44 0.46
N LYS A 137 -4.02 3.52 -0.37
CA LYS A 137 -3.29 2.41 -1.02
C LYS A 137 -2.96 1.19 -0.14
N ASN A 138 -2.53 1.35 1.11
CA ASN A 138 -2.17 0.22 1.97
C ASN A 138 -3.32 -0.22 2.88
N LYS A 139 -3.36 -1.52 3.17
CA LYS A 139 -4.41 -2.14 3.99
C LYS A 139 -4.41 -1.64 5.44
N PRO A 140 -5.59 -1.50 6.07
CA PRO A 140 -5.67 -1.31 7.51
C PRO A 140 -5.07 -2.48 8.29
N ILE A 141 -4.70 -2.22 9.54
CA ILE A 141 -4.41 -3.26 10.54
C ILE A 141 -5.43 -3.21 11.67
N ARG A 142 -5.70 -4.35 12.29
CA ARG A 142 -6.41 -4.42 13.57
C ARG A 142 -5.40 -4.60 14.69
N LEU A 143 -5.44 -3.72 15.67
CA LEU A 143 -4.60 -3.79 16.86
C LEU A 143 -5.10 -4.88 17.82
N SER A 144 -4.24 -5.24 18.77
CA SER A 144 -4.54 -6.21 19.83
C SER A 144 -5.78 -5.84 20.68
N ASP A 145 -6.12 -4.55 20.79
CA ASP A 145 -7.29 -4.05 21.53
C ASP A 145 -8.58 -4.00 20.68
N GLY A 146 -8.53 -4.42 19.41
CA GLY A 146 -9.65 -4.41 18.47
C GLY A 146 -9.78 -3.12 17.63
N THR A 147 -9.03 -2.06 17.95
CA THR A 147 -8.99 -0.82 17.17
C THR A 147 -8.48 -1.09 15.75
N VAL A 148 -9.11 -0.50 14.75
CA VAL A 148 -8.67 -0.56 13.35
C VAL A 148 -7.94 0.73 12.98
N LEU A 149 -6.73 0.58 12.45
CA LEU A 149 -5.90 1.67 11.94
C LEU A 149 -5.81 1.60 10.42
N ALA A 150 -6.30 2.62 9.74
CA ALA A 150 -6.22 2.76 8.30
C ALA A 150 -5.13 3.78 7.91
N PRO A 151 -4.04 3.37 7.22
CA PRO A 151 -2.95 4.28 6.88
C PRO A 151 -3.36 5.29 5.81
N GLY A 152 -3.28 6.58 6.14
CA GLY A 152 -3.68 7.68 5.26
C GLY A 152 -2.51 8.59 4.86
N SER A 153 -2.74 9.43 3.85
CA SER A 153 -1.81 10.51 3.51
C SER A 153 -2.48 11.62 2.71
N LEU A 154 -2.09 12.86 2.98
CA LEU A 154 -2.47 14.02 2.17
C LEU A 154 -1.48 14.17 1.02
N GLU A 155 -1.99 14.20 -0.22
CA GLU A 155 -1.17 14.11 -1.43
C GLU A 155 -1.22 15.40 -2.28
N GLY A 156 -0.97 16.56 -1.65
CA GLY A 156 -1.04 17.89 -2.27
C GLY A 156 0.29 18.42 -2.83
N GLU A 157 0.53 19.71 -2.63
CA GLU A 157 1.84 20.33 -2.86
C GLU A 157 2.91 19.66 -1.98
N LEU A 158 2.57 19.52 -0.69
CA LEU A 158 3.28 18.71 0.29
C LEU A 158 2.56 17.39 0.56
N TRP A 159 3.32 16.48 1.13
CA TRP A 159 2.96 15.10 1.40
C TRP A 159 3.11 14.79 2.89
N ASP A 160 2.00 14.48 3.54
CA ASP A 160 1.93 14.21 4.98
C ASP A 160 1.25 12.87 5.22
N GLY A 161 1.92 12.00 5.99
CA GLY A 161 1.35 10.73 6.46
C GLY A 161 0.55 10.91 7.74
N PHE A 162 -0.47 10.08 7.92
CA PHE A 162 -1.27 9.98 9.14
C PHE A 162 -1.95 8.60 9.19
N VAL A 163 -2.73 8.35 10.24
CA VAL A 163 -3.60 7.18 10.36
C VAL A 163 -5.02 7.61 10.70
N ASP A 164 -6.00 6.98 10.09
CA ASP A 164 -7.40 7.04 10.50
C ASP A 164 -7.70 5.90 11.48
N ILE A 165 -8.33 6.24 12.60
CA ILE A 165 -8.52 5.38 13.76
C ILE A 165 -10.01 5.09 13.91
N SER A 166 -10.37 3.81 13.92
CA SER A 166 -11.73 3.34 14.12
C SER A 166 -11.79 2.41 15.33
N LYS A 167 -12.62 2.75 16.32
CA LYS A 167 -12.86 1.92 17.51
C LYS A 167 -14.11 1.04 17.42
N ASP A 168 -14.86 1.15 16.32
CA ASP A 168 -16.16 0.51 16.12
C ASP A 168 -16.21 -0.28 14.81
N ASP A 169 -15.08 -0.88 14.44
CA ASP A 169 -14.92 -1.77 13.28
C ASP A 169 -15.34 -1.14 11.94
N CYS A 170 -14.64 -0.06 11.59
CA CYS A 170 -14.73 0.72 10.36
C CYS A 170 -16.01 1.55 10.21
N ARG A 171 -16.82 1.73 11.26
CA ARG A 171 -18.07 2.51 11.18
C ARG A 171 -17.81 4.01 11.32
N THR A 172 -16.91 4.41 12.21
CA THR A 172 -16.52 5.81 12.39
C THR A 172 -15.00 5.98 12.44
N TRP A 173 -14.52 7.15 12.05
CA TRP A 173 -13.09 7.40 11.86
C TRP A 173 -12.64 8.73 12.47
N GLU A 174 -11.67 8.65 13.36
CA GLU A 174 -10.94 9.77 13.95
C GLU A 174 -9.55 9.84 13.31
N ARG A 175 -9.15 10.99 12.77
CA ARG A 175 -7.81 11.16 12.20
C ARG A 175 -6.78 11.37 13.32
N SER A 176 -5.64 10.70 13.24
CA SER A 176 -4.46 10.97 14.07
C SER A 176 -3.86 12.35 13.78
N ASP A 177 -2.87 12.73 14.58
CA ASP A 177 -1.94 13.79 14.21
C ASP A 177 -1.17 13.43 12.93
N LEU A 178 -0.75 14.45 12.19
CA LEU A 178 0.18 14.26 11.07
C LEU A 178 1.54 13.84 11.63
N VAL A 179 2.22 12.95 10.91
CA VAL A 179 3.58 12.52 11.27
C VAL A 179 4.53 13.72 11.21
N PRO A 180 5.22 14.07 12.32
CA PRO A 180 6.16 15.19 12.31
C PRO A 180 7.35 14.91 11.39
N LEU A 181 7.69 15.86 10.52
CA LEU A 181 8.82 15.75 9.57
C LEU A 181 9.79 16.91 9.73
N HIS A 182 11.09 16.62 9.72
CA HIS A 182 12.12 17.64 9.58
C HIS A 182 12.33 17.99 8.10
N ARG A 183 11.41 18.78 7.54
CA ARG A 183 11.39 19.11 6.11
C ARG A 183 12.51 20.08 5.76
N LEU A 184 13.27 19.76 4.72
CA LEU A 184 14.18 20.73 4.13
C LEU A 184 13.36 21.76 3.32
N ALA A 185 13.43 23.02 3.73
CA ALA A 185 12.91 24.13 2.93
C ALA A 185 13.87 24.39 1.76
N ILE A 186 13.34 24.46 0.53
CA ILE A 186 14.19 24.67 -0.65
C ILE A 186 13.64 25.79 -1.52
N THR A 187 13.66 27.03 -1.03
CA THR A 187 14.00 28.29 -1.74
C THR A 187 13.78 29.50 -0.80
N ASP A 188 14.38 30.64 -1.13
CA ASP A 188 14.27 31.92 -0.39
C ASP A 188 12.83 32.50 -0.33
N LYS A 189 11.86 31.86 -1.01
CA LYS A 189 10.44 32.25 -1.04
C LYS A 189 9.51 31.23 -0.37
N GLY A 190 10.05 30.23 0.33
CA GLY A 190 9.24 29.24 1.04
C GLY A 190 8.57 28.18 0.15
N VAL A 191 8.92 28.11 -1.14
CA VAL A 191 8.45 27.04 -2.03
C VAL A 191 9.44 25.89 -1.94
N HIS A 192 8.99 24.68 -1.61
CA HIS A 192 9.85 23.49 -1.61
C HIS A 192 10.25 23.14 -3.05
N ASN A 193 11.55 23.11 -3.37
CA ASN A 193 12.04 22.42 -4.56
C ASN A 193 11.71 20.93 -4.42
N VAL A 194 10.56 20.57 -4.98
CA VAL A 194 10.03 19.21 -4.93
C VAL A 194 10.93 18.21 -5.63
N GLN A 195 11.88 18.63 -6.48
CA GLN A 195 12.69 17.71 -7.27
C GLN A 195 13.99 17.27 -6.61
N VAL A 196 14.49 18.02 -5.61
CA VAL A 196 15.77 17.83 -4.88
C VAL A 196 16.82 17.06 -5.68
N ILE A 197 17.34 17.73 -6.70
CA ILE A 197 18.17 17.11 -7.73
C ILE A 197 19.69 17.21 -7.45
N ASP A 198 20.14 18.19 -6.64
CA ASP A 198 21.56 18.56 -6.55
C ASP A 198 22.03 18.89 -5.11
N ARG A 199 21.89 17.96 -4.15
CA ARG A 199 22.47 18.15 -2.80
C ARG A 199 23.02 16.85 -2.20
N PRO A 200 24.05 16.94 -1.34
CA PRO A 200 24.44 15.82 -0.49
C PRO A 200 23.25 15.36 0.34
N TYR A 201 23.02 14.06 0.34
CA TYR A 201 21.99 13.44 1.16
C TYR A 201 22.36 13.54 2.65
N ASP A 202 21.43 13.99 3.48
CA ASP A 202 21.51 14.05 4.93
C ASP A 202 20.28 13.38 5.53
N ARG A 203 20.52 12.28 6.24
CA ARG A 203 19.48 11.42 6.84
C ARG A 203 18.60 12.12 7.88
N HIS A 204 18.97 13.30 8.36
CA HIS A 204 18.19 14.06 9.35
C HIS A 204 17.10 14.91 8.72
N TYR A 205 17.06 15.03 7.38
CA TYR A 205 16.07 15.83 6.67
C TYR A 205 15.19 14.99 5.76
N ILE A 206 13.94 15.44 5.62
CA ILE A 206 13.02 14.95 4.61
C ILE A 206 13.02 15.92 3.42
N TYR A 207 13.36 15.39 2.25
CA TYR A 207 13.55 16.14 1.03
C TYR A 207 12.29 16.10 0.16
N GLY A 208 12.08 17.14 -0.65
CA GLY A 208 11.00 17.20 -1.62
C GLY A 208 9.62 17.37 -0.95
N LYS A 209 8.63 16.59 -1.40
CA LYS A 209 7.25 16.72 -0.94
C LYS A 209 7.01 16.16 0.45
N GLY A 210 7.71 15.11 0.88
CA GLY A 210 7.51 14.44 2.17
C GLY A 210 7.31 12.93 2.05
N ILE A 211 6.41 12.40 2.88
CA ILE A 211 6.10 10.97 3.00
C ILE A 211 4.63 10.71 2.72
N ILE A 212 4.30 9.57 2.10
CA ILE A 212 2.91 9.14 1.82
C ILE A 212 2.77 7.63 1.82
N GLN A 213 1.51 7.16 1.81
CA GLN A 213 1.12 5.76 1.69
C GLN A 213 1.81 4.86 2.73
N PRO A 214 1.55 5.10 4.04
CA PRO A 214 2.16 4.31 5.10
C PRO A 214 1.73 2.83 5.01
N THR A 215 2.59 1.92 5.45
CA THR A 215 2.22 0.55 5.84
C THR A 215 2.49 0.38 7.32
N LEU A 216 1.64 -0.36 8.04
CA LEU A 216 1.63 -0.40 9.50
C LEU A 216 1.89 -1.81 10.04
N TRP A 217 2.43 -1.88 11.27
CA TRP A 217 2.35 -3.06 12.12
C TRP A 217 2.34 -2.65 13.60
N GLU A 218 1.73 -3.47 14.44
CA GLU A 218 1.83 -3.39 15.90
C GLU A 218 2.95 -4.35 16.36
N ASP A 219 3.84 -3.93 17.27
CA ASP A 219 4.85 -4.82 17.84
C ASP A 219 4.31 -5.62 19.05
N ARG A 220 5.21 -6.30 19.78
CA ARG A 220 4.83 -7.12 20.95
C ARG A 220 4.55 -6.29 22.20
N ASP A 221 5.01 -5.03 22.23
CA ASP A 221 4.83 -4.09 23.33
C ASP A 221 3.59 -3.19 23.10
N GLY A 222 2.84 -3.42 22.02
CA GLY A 222 1.66 -2.63 21.64
C GLY A 222 2.00 -1.30 20.96
N LYS A 223 3.28 -1.07 20.60
CA LYS A 223 3.67 0.11 19.82
C LYS A 223 3.27 -0.10 18.38
N VAL A 224 2.82 0.98 17.74
CA VAL A 224 2.46 0.97 16.33
C VAL A 224 3.57 1.63 15.55
N HIS A 225 4.01 0.98 14.49
CA HIS A 225 5.06 1.48 13.62
C HIS A 225 4.51 1.70 12.22
N MET A 226 5.13 2.61 11.49
CA MET A 226 4.86 2.80 10.07
C MET A 226 6.13 2.87 9.23
N LEU A 227 6.06 2.34 8.01
CA LEU A 227 7.00 2.65 6.94
C LEU A 227 6.27 3.43 5.85
N CYS A 228 6.89 4.50 5.35
CA CYS A 228 6.37 5.31 4.26
C CYS A 228 7.35 5.34 3.10
N ARG A 229 6.82 5.36 1.87
CA ARG A 229 7.61 5.84 0.73
C ARG A 229 7.78 7.35 0.84
N SER A 230 8.88 7.85 0.29
CA SER A 230 9.20 9.28 0.38
C SER A 230 9.79 9.84 -0.90
N SER A 231 9.77 11.17 -1.00
CA SER A 231 10.56 11.90 -1.97
C SER A 231 12.05 11.99 -1.65
N SER A 232 12.48 11.53 -0.48
CA SER A 232 13.90 11.50 -0.07
C SER A 232 14.68 10.35 -0.70
N SER A 233 14.09 9.59 -1.61
CA SER A 233 14.72 8.39 -2.18
C SER A 233 15.01 7.29 -1.13
N ARG A 234 14.26 7.29 -0.02
CA ARG A 234 14.39 6.38 1.11
C ARG A 234 13.04 5.93 1.63
N ILE A 235 13.02 4.81 2.33
CA ILE A 235 11.90 4.47 3.22
C ILE A 235 12.09 5.23 4.52
N ILE A 236 11.02 5.86 4.98
CA ILE A 236 11.01 6.65 6.21
C ILE A 236 10.12 5.94 7.24
N ARG A 237 10.56 5.90 8.50
CA ARG A 237 9.85 5.30 9.62
C ARG A 237 9.37 6.37 10.59
N SER A 238 8.26 6.08 11.27
CA SER A 238 7.81 6.78 12.47
C SER A 238 7.06 5.78 13.35
N ASP A 239 7.07 6.02 14.65
CA ASP A 239 6.56 5.11 15.68
C ASP A 239 5.60 5.85 16.60
N SER A 240 4.62 5.11 17.11
CA SER A 240 3.57 5.58 18.00
C SER A 240 3.49 4.69 19.24
N GLU A 241 3.43 5.32 20.40
CA GLU A 241 3.28 4.64 21.70
C GLU A 241 1.85 4.71 22.25
N ASP A 242 0.92 5.31 21.51
CA ASP A 242 -0.45 5.61 21.95
C ASP A 242 -1.54 5.11 20.97
N GLY A 243 -1.25 4.00 20.29
CA GLY A 243 -2.20 3.34 19.39
C GLY A 243 -2.40 4.09 18.06
N GLY A 244 -1.37 4.80 17.59
CA GLY A 244 -1.38 5.53 16.32
C GLY A 244 -1.95 6.94 16.39
N ARG A 245 -2.17 7.51 17.59
CA ARG A 245 -2.74 8.85 17.77
C ARG A 245 -1.70 9.94 17.53
N THR A 246 -0.52 9.77 18.12
CA THR A 246 0.64 10.63 17.91
C THR A 246 1.83 9.83 17.41
N TRP A 247 2.76 10.53 16.77
CA TRP A 247 3.87 9.94 16.03
C TRP A 247 5.17 10.65 16.39
N CYS A 248 6.25 9.89 16.55
CA CYS A 248 7.58 10.46 16.73
C CYS A 248 8.06 11.16 15.46
N LEU A 249 9.10 11.99 15.58
CA LEU A 249 9.75 12.62 14.42
C LEU A 249 10.20 11.54 13.44
N ALA A 250 9.75 11.62 12.20
CA ALA A 250 10.07 10.62 11.18
C ALA A 250 11.57 10.59 10.87
N TYR A 251 12.11 9.38 10.66
CA TYR A 251 13.54 9.15 10.46
C TYR A 251 13.82 8.16 9.33
N ASP A 252 14.99 8.31 8.72
CA ASP A 252 15.47 7.43 7.65
C ASP A 252 15.88 6.05 8.20
N THR A 253 15.37 4.99 7.57
CA THR A 253 15.73 3.59 7.87
C THR A 253 17.03 3.14 7.22
N GLY A 254 17.56 3.90 6.27
CA GLY A 254 18.68 3.52 5.40
C GLY A 254 18.27 2.68 4.20
N LEU A 255 17.01 2.23 4.09
CA LEU A 255 16.54 1.46 2.95
C LEU A 255 16.35 2.36 1.72
N PRO A 256 16.98 2.04 0.57
CA PRO A 256 16.76 2.78 -0.67
C PRO A 256 15.35 2.56 -1.20
N ASN A 257 14.69 3.62 -1.67
CA ASN A 257 13.42 3.49 -2.39
C ASN A 257 13.25 4.61 -3.40
N ASN A 258 12.81 4.26 -4.60
CA ASN A 258 12.73 5.17 -5.74
C ASN A 258 11.42 5.99 -5.77
N ASN A 259 10.85 6.25 -4.59
CA ASN A 259 9.52 6.84 -4.38
C ASN A 259 8.37 5.98 -4.94
N SER A 260 8.54 4.65 -4.92
CA SER A 260 7.51 3.67 -5.33
C SER A 260 6.72 3.16 -4.15
N GLY A 261 5.48 2.73 -4.42
CA GLY A 261 4.63 2.08 -3.42
C GLY A 261 5.35 0.91 -2.75
N ILE A 262 5.16 0.79 -1.44
CA ILE A 262 5.60 -0.32 -0.60
C ILE A 262 4.39 -0.91 0.12
N ASP A 263 4.49 -2.15 0.57
CA ASP A 263 3.53 -2.75 1.52
C ASP A 263 4.29 -3.76 2.40
N LEU A 264 3.82 -3.94 3.63
CA LEU A 264 4.42 -4.82 4.62
C LEU A 264 3.34 -5.68 5.27
N VAL A 265 3.72 -6.88 5.70
CA VAL A 265 2.90 -7.72 6.57
C VAL A 265 3.74 -8.28 7.72
N LYS A 266 3.15 -8.35 8.91
CA LYS A 266 3.72 -9.03 10.08
C LYS A 266 3.27 -10.49 10.09
N LEU A 267 4.23 -11.40 10.12
CA LEU A 267 3.99 -12.85 10.26
C LEU A 267 3.63 -13.19 11.71
N LYS A 268 3.07 -14.39 11.93
CA LYS A 268 2.69 -14.88 13.27
C LYS A 268 3.85 -14.93 14.27
N ASN A 269 5.05 -15.27 13.80
CA ASN A 269 6.25 -15.31 14.63
C ASN A 269 6.76 -13.90 15.01
N GLY A 270 6.24 -12.84 14.39
CA GLY A 270 6.64 -11.45 14.59
C GLY A 270 7.61 -10.91 13.53
N ASP A 271 8.06 -11.75 12.59
CA ASP A 271 8.89 -11.28 11.48
C ASP A 271 8.07 -10.39 10.54
N LEU A 272 8.74 -9.47 9.87
CA LEU A 272 8.11 -8.55 8.93
C LEU A 272 8.55 -8.86 7.50
N VAL A 273 7.59 -8.96 6.60
CA VAL A 273 7.83 -9.13 5.16
C VAL A 273 7.48 -7.83 4.45
N LEU A 274 8.49 -7.15 3.90
CA LEU A 274 8.38 -5.92 3.14
C LEU A 274 8.53 -6.21 1.64
N VAL A 275 7.60 -5.71 0.83
CA VAL A 275 7.74 -5.73 -0.63
C VAL A 275 7.96 -4.31 -1.13
N TYR A 276 9.08 -4.07 -1.82
CA TYR A 276 9.49 -2.73 -2.26
C TYR A 276 10.48 -2.78 -3.43
N ASN A 277 10.78 -1.60 -4.00
CA ASN A 277 11.83 -1.42 -4.99
C ASN A 277 13.12 -0.91 -4.28
N PRO A 278 14.16 -1.75 -4.08
CA PRO A 278 15.37 -1.42 -3.32
C PRO A 278 16.37 -0.60 -4.15
N ARG A 279 15.94 0.56 -4.62
CA ARG A 279 16.73 1.40 -5.52
C ARG A 279 16.53 2.87 -5.21
N GLU A 280 17.58 3.66 -5.34
CA GLU A 280 17.49 5.11 -5.25
C GLU A 280 16.96 5.74 -6.54
N ASN A 281 16.49 6.98 -6.44
CA ASN A 281 16.25 7.81 -7.60
C ASN A 281 17.55 8.03 -8.40
N LEU A 282 17.42 8.17 -9.72
CA LEU A 282 18.56 8.57 -10.54
C LEU A 282 18.91 10.04 -10.23
N PRO A 283 20.19 10.43 -10.30
CA PRO A 283 20.59 11.84 -10.15
C PRO A 283 19.79 12.73 -11.10
N GLY A 284 19.22 13.83 -10.59
CA GLY A 284 18.36 14.70 -11.38
C GLY A 284 16.88 14.30 -11.47
N TYR A 285 16.45 13.20 -10.85
CA TYR A 285 15.07 12.71 -10.94
C TYR A 285 14.39 12.58 -9.57
N TYR A 286 13.12 12.99 -9.51
CA TYR A 286 12.26 12.86 -8.33
C TYR A 286 11.69 11.44 -8.12
N LYS A 287 11.72 10.61 -9.17
CA LYS A 287 11.26 9.21 -9.17
C LYS A 287 12.27 8.39 -9.97
N GLY A 288 12.59 7.20 -9.49
CA GLY A 288 13.53 6.29 -10.16
C GLY A 288 12.83 5.11 -10.87
N PRO A 289 13.62 4.23 -11.49
CA PRO A 289 13.13 3.02 -12.14
C PRO A 289 12.45 2.08 -11.16
N ARG A 290 11.26 1.58 -11.52
CA ARG A 290 10.46 0.64 -10.73
C ARG A 290 10.90 -0.81 -10.97
N THR A 291 12.20 -1.05 -10.83
CA THR A 291 12.84 -2.36 -10.96
C THR A 291 14.23 -2.34 -10.27
N PRO A 292 14.62 -3.39 -9.52
CA PRO A 292 13.84 -4.61 -9.24
C PRO A 292 12.66 -4.37 -8.29
N LEU A 293 11.73 -5.32 -8.23
CA LEU A 293 10.74 -5.47 -7.16
C LEU A 293 11.15 -6.68 -6.31
N SER A 294 11.38 -6.45 -5.02
CA SER A 294 11.96 -7.44 -4.11
C SER A 294 11.14 -7.62 -2.85
N VAL A 295 11.25 -8.81 -2.26
CA VAL A 295 10.73 -9.17 -0.94
C VAL A 295 11.91 -9.18 0.04
N ALA A 296 11.77 -8.46 1.14
CA ALA A 296 12.74 -8.42 2.21
C ALA A 296 12.11 -8.79 3.56
N LEU A 297 12.93 -9.36 4.43
CA LEU A 297 12.54 -9.87 5.74
C LEU A 297 13.27 -9.12 6.86
N SER A 298 12.53 -8.73 7.89
CA SER A 298 13.08 -8.25 9.17
C SER A 298 12.72 -9.21 10.28
N ARG A 299 13.70 -9.52 11.14
CA ARG A 299 13.56 -10.34 12.36
C ARG A 299 13.76 -9.53 13.64
N ASP A 300 13.94 -8.22 13.50
CA ASP A 300 14.32 -7.28 14.55
C ASP A 300 13.37 -6.07 14.59
N ASN A 301 12.08 -6.32 14.38
CA ASN A 301 11.02 -5.30 14.46
C ASN A 301 11.23 -4.09 13.52
N GLY A 302 11.73 -4.34 12.31
CA GLY A 302 11.90 -3.34 11.27
C GLY A 302 13.17 -2.49 11.37
N GLU A 303 14.11 -2.87 12.23
CA GLU A 303 15.42 -2.20 12.31
C GLU A 303 16.31 -2.54 11.09
N THR A 304 16.34 -3.80 10.67
CA THR A 304 17.08 -4.24 9.48
C THR A 304 16.23 -5.14 8.59
N PHE A 305 16.50 -5.09 7.28
CA PHE A 305 15.81 -5.91 6.28
C PHE A 305 16.80 -6.58 5.34
N GLU A 306 16.65 -7.90 5.17
CA GLU A 306 17.42 -8.74 4.25
C GLU A 306 16.56 -9.09 3.03
N ILE A 307 17.05 -8.88 1.81
CA ILE A 307 16.34 -9.30 0.59
C ILE A 307 16.39 -10.83 0.49
N ILE A 308 15.22 -11.47 0.52
CA ILE A 308 15.07 -12.93 0.45
C ILE A 308 14.59 -13.41 -0.93
N CYS A 309 13.98 -12.53 -1.72
CA CYS A 309 13.46 -12.84 -3.05
C CYS A 309 13.43 -11.60 -3.94
N THR A 310 13.68 -11.75 -5.23
CA THR A 310 13.39 -10.73 -6.24
C THR A 310 12.32 -11.26 -7.18
N LEU A 311 11.15 -10.62 -7.17
CA LEU A 311 10.00 -11.01 -7.98
C LEU A 311 10.20 -10.63 -9.45
N GLU A 312 10.77 -9.45 -9.68
CA GLU A 312 11.00 -8.90 -11.01
C GLU A 312 12.32 -8.10 -11.02
N ASP A 313 13.19 -8.36 -12.00
CA ASP A 313 14.48 -7.66 -12.18
C ASP A 313 14.71 -7.20 -13.63
N GLN A 314 13.75 -7.49 -14.52
CA GLN A 314 13.87 -7.11 -15.92
C GLN A 314 13.66 -5.60 -16.11
N ARG A 315 13.96 -5.09 -17.31
CA ARG A 315 13.57 -3.73 -17.68
C ARG A 315 12.04 -3.65 -17.73
N GLY A 316 11.47 -2.73 -16.95
CA GLY A 316 10.02 -2.56 -16.86
C GLY A 316 9.60 -1.66 -15.71
N ASP A 317 8.29 -1.60 -15.48
CA ASP A 317 7.67 -0.92 -14.34
C ASP A 317 6.95 -1.98 -13.49
N TYR A 318 7.59 -2.42 -12.39
CA TYR A 318 7.07 -3.41 -11.44
C TYR A 318 6.96 -2.80 -10.06
N CYS A 319 5.73 -2.57 -9.59
CA CYS A 319 5.53 -1.69 -8.44
C CYS A 319 4.17 -1.85 -7.79
N TYR A 320 3.94 -1.03 -6.75
CA TYR A 320 2.68 -0.95 -6.01
C TYR A 320 2.24 -2.34 -5.52
N PRO A 321 3.11 -3.02 -4.76
CA PRO A 321 2.78 -4.31 -4.22
C PRO A 321 1.67 -4.18 -3.18
N SER A 322 0.87 -5.21 -3.00
CA SER A 322 0.12 -5.46 -1.78
C SER A 322 0.51 -6.85 -1.29
N VAL A 323 0.73 -7.02 0.01
CA VAL A 323 1.17 -8.27 0.62
C VAL A 323 0.32 -8.63 1.83
N ILE A 324 -0.10 -9.88 1.93
CA ILE A 324 -0.76 -10.45 3.11
C ILE A 324 -0.07 -11.78 3.47
N CYS A 325 -0.30 -12.25 4.68
CA CYS A 325 0.05 -13.61 5.08
C CYS A 325 -1.15 -14.26 5.76
N ASN A 326 -1.33 -15.55 5.53
CA ASN A 326 -2.37 -16.31 6.20
C ASN A 326 -1.85 -17.08 7.41
N ASP A 327 -2.75 -17.86 8.00
CA ASP A 327 -2.48 -18.63 9.21
C ASP A 327 -1.46 -19.77 9.04
N ASP A 328 -1.22 -20.20 7.81
CA ASP A 328 -0.28 -21.26 7.42
C ASP A 328 1.09 -20.71 6.98
N ASN A 329 1.39 -19.45 7.31
CA ASN A 329 2.60 -18.72 6.87
C ASN A 329 2.73 -18.61 5.34
N LYS A 330 1.63 -18.74 4.60
CA LYS A 330 1.62 -18.48 3.15
C LYS A 330 1.59 -16.98 2.93
N ILE A 331 2.64 -16.48 2.30
CA ILE A 331 2.75 -15.09 1.87
C ILE A 331 2.12 -14.97 0.49
N MET A 332 1.26 -13.98 0.31
CA MET A 332 0.54 -13.72 -0.92
C MET A 332 0.71 -12.26 -1.30
N ILE A 333 1.08 -12.00 -2.55
CA ILE A 333 1.48 -10.70 -3.05
C ILE A 333 0.73 -10.43 -4.35
N THR A 334 0.20 -9.23 -4.53
CA THR A 334 -0.14 -8.70 -5.85
C THR A 334 0.71 -7.50 -6.19
N TYR A 335 1.01 -7.26 -7.46
CA TYR A 335 1.70 -6.04 -7.88
C TYR A 335 1.35 -5.65 -9.31
N THR A 336 1.62 -4.39 -9.64
CA THR A 336 1.45 -3.86 -11.00
C THR A 336 2.60 -4.31 -11.89
N TRP A 337 2.27 -4.90 -13.03
CA TRP A 337 3.21 -5.29 -14.07
C TRP A 337 3.05 -4.37 -15.29
N LYS A 338 4.07 -3.55 -15.54
CA LYS A 338 4.22 -2.61 -16.66
C LYS A 338 3.07 -1.63 -16.87
N ARG A 339 2.26 -1.36 -15.83
CA ARG A 339 0.99 -0.62 -15.90
C ARG A 339 -0.10 -1.29 -16.74
N GLU A 340 0.09 -2.54 -17.19
CA GLU A 340 -0.82 -3.23 -18.10
C GLU A 340 -1.65 -4.30 -17.38
N LYS A 341 -1.03 -5.03 -16.46
CA LYS A 341 -1.64 -6.17 -15.77
C LYS A 341 -1.31 -6.16 -14.28
N ILE A 342 -2.06 -6.95 -13.52
CA ILE A 342 -1.73 -7.30 -12.15
C ILE A 342 -1.20 -8.73 -12.12
N VAL A 343 -0.10 -8.94 -11.39
CA VAL A 343 0.44 -10.26 -11.09
C VAL A 343 0.07 -10.63 -9.67
N TYR A 344 -0.28 -11.89 -9.45
CA TYR A 344 -0.38 -12.53 -8.16
C TYR A 344 0.79 -13.49 -7.96
N VAL A 345 1.39 -13.48 -6.76
CA VAL A 345 2.45 -14.39 -6.33
C VAL A 345 2.07 -14.97 -4.98
N SER A 346 2.40 -16.24 -4.73
CA SER A 346 2.37 -16.79 -3.38
C SER A 346 3.49 -17.76 -3.12
N PHE A 347 3.95 -17.85 -1.87
CA PHE A 347 4.96 -18.81 -1.42
C PHE A 347 4.92 -18.97 0.10
N THR A 348 5.65 -19.95 0.62
CA THR A 348 5.88 -20.15 2.06
C THR A 348 7.37 -19.96 2.38
N LEU A 349 7.67 -19.52 3.60
CA LEU A 349 9.03 -19.49 4.15
C LEU A 349 9.25 -20.68 5.07
N GLU A 350 10.28 -21.47 4.80
CA GLU A 350 10.76 -22.55 5.66
C GLU A 350 12.13 -22.18 6.22
N ASP A 351 12.33 -22.44 7.51
CA ASP A 351 13.62 -22.30 8.20
C ASP A 351 14.63 -23.37 7.76
#